data_AF-A0A8J6JK93-F1
#
_entry.id   AF-A0A8J6JK93-F1
#
_cell.length_a   1.000
_cell.length_b   1.000
_cell.length_c   1.000
_cell.angle_alpha   90.00
_cell.angle_beta   90.00
_cell.angle_gamma   90.00
#
_symmetry.space_group_name_H-M   'P 1'
#
loop_
_entity.id
_entity.type
_entity.pdbx_description
1 polymer ?
#
loop_
_entity_poly.entity_id
_entity_poly.type
_entity_poly.pdbx_seq_one_letter_code
_entity_poly.pdbx_strand_id
1 'polypeptide(L)'
;MNIDHCKTFNALGDYLKEQATRTDLKQDECKQLYSTLEERCQRHYLNGLLSGHRNWYICEGTSAVFTYLYRNWSYQSSLKANRDYLMEIADHLQQDYFCADGPQITVQEITHILSILDKRYDFSKKVLGDALLYLLLPNDAHRTYDALCRPYTTPDGQWTCDIILPHIQRDTKTNPGSILLHELGHLLNLKLTGSLLVLPELFVQLDGLMRTTQTAGSIEELSELFAHLFAMTMLRQPELKQYDSYPPIPEATQAVFIAYFQTLLAGL
;
A
#
# COMPACT_ATOMS: atom_id res chain seq x y z
N MET A 1 9.25 22.34 -15.08
CA MET A 1 8.07 21.54 -14.65
C MET A 1 7.72 21.84 -13.19
N ASN A 2 6.43 21.96 -12.85
CA ASN A 2 5.93 22.17 -11.48
C ASN A 2 4.60 21.43 -11.30
N ILE A 3 4.53 20.50 -10.34
CA ILE A 3 3.33 19.67 -10.07
C ILE A 3 2.58 20.09 -8.79
N ASP A 4 2.90 21.22 -8.16
CA ASP A 4 2.23 21.68 -6.92
C ASP A 4 0.72 21.93 -7.10
N HIS A 5 0.27 22.14 -8.33
CA HIS A 5 -1.13 22.31 -8.68
C HIS A 5 -1.87 20.97 -8.88
N CYS A 6 -1.16 19.85 -9.03
CA CYS A 6 -1.74 18.53 -9.18
C CYS A 6 -2.22 18.03 -7.81
N LYS A 7 -3.53 17.86 -7.64
CA LYS A 7 -4.16 17.39 -6.40
C LYS A 7 -4.70 15.97 -6.48
N THR A 8 -4.73 15.41 -7.68
CA THR A 8 -5.25 14.08 -8.03
C THR A 8 -4.23 13.37 -8.91
N PHE A 9 -4.25 12.05 -8.88
CA PHE A 9 -3.52 11.18 -9.78
C PHE A 9 -3.98 11.36 -11.22
N ASN A 10 -5.29 11.58 -11.44
CA ASN A 10 -5.81 11.88 -12.78
C ASN A 10 -5.23 13.20 -13.33
N ALA A 11 -5.23 14.29 -12.54
CA ALA A 11 -4.63 15.57 -12.96
C ALA A 11 -3.12 15.49 -13.14
N LEU A 12 -2.43 14.66 -12.34
CA LEU A 12 -1.02 14.36 -12.56
C LEU A 12 -0.82 13.69 -13.93
N GLY A 13 -1.64 12.70 -14.27
CA GLY A 13 -1.59 12.02 -15.56
C GLY A 13 -1.72 13.01 -16.74
N ASP A 14 -2.74 13.87 -16.70
CA ASP A 14 -2.93 14.92 -17.70
C ASP A 14 -1.71 15.84 -17.83
N TYR A 15 -1.20 16.32 -16.69
CA TYR A 15 -0.04 17.19 -16.66
C TYR A 15 1.21 16.51 -17.23
N LEU A 16 1.51 15.28 -16.82
CA LEU A 16 2.68 14.55 -17.29
C LEU A 16 2.62 14.30 -18.81
N LYS A 17 1.44 13.98 -19.34
CA LYS A 17 1.21 13.80 -20.77
C LYS A 17 1.46 15.08 -21.55
N GLU A 18 0.96 16.21 -21.05
CA GLU A 18 1.25 17.53 -21.61
C GLU A 18 2.76 17.80 -21.59
N GLN A 19 3.42 17.59 -20.46
CA GLN A 19 4.87 17.86 -20.35
C GLN A 19 5.71 16.96 -21.27
N ALA A 20 5.37 15.67 -21.40
CA ALA A 20 6.12 14.73 -22.23
C ALA A 20 6.00 15.05 -23.74
N THR A 21 4.87 15.62 -24.17
CA THR A 21 4.61 15.99 -25.58
C THR A 21 5.14 17.36 -25.97
N ARG A 22 5.44 18.24 -24.99
CA ARG A 22 6.07 19.54 -25.25
C ARG A 22 7.34 19.41 -26.08
N THR A 23 7.46 20.18 -27.16
CA THR A 23 8.66 20.17 -28.01
C THR A 23 9.85 20.86 -27.36
N ASP A 24 9.61 21.76 -26.41
CA ASP A 24 10.61 22.59 -25.73
C ASP A 24 11.07 22.07 -24.36
N LEU A 25 10.53 20.93 -23.88
CA LEU A 25 10.93 20.32 -22.61
C LEU A 25 12.44 20.02 -22.61
N LYS A 26 13.12 20.48 -21.55
CA LYS A 26 14.58 20.30 -21.38
C LYS A 26 14.91 19.25 -20.33
N GLN A 27 16.07 18.59 -20.50
CA GLN A 27 16.58 17.63 -19.52
C GLN A 27 16.75 18.24 -18.12
N ASP A 28 17.20 19.50 -18.04
CA ASP A 28 17.38 20.20 -16.77
C ASP A 28 16.05 20.40 -16.01
N GLU A 29 14.92 20.54 -16.71
CA GLU A 29 13.61 20.62 -16.06
C GLU A 29 13.22 19.28 -15.44
N CYS A 30 13.46 18.17 -16.14
CA CYS A 30 13.24 16.83 -15.60
C CYS A 30 14.11 16.58 -14.37
N LYS A 31 15.39 16.94 -14.45
CA LYS A 31 16.34 16.82 -13.34
C LYS A 31 15.89 17.63 -12.14
N GLN A 32 15.51 18.90 -12.34
CA GLN A 32 15.06 19.78 -11.27
C GLN A 32 13.80 19.25 -10.59
N LEU A 33 12.83 18.77 -11.37
CA LEU A 33 11.63 18.15 -10.81
C LEU A 33 12.02 16.91 -10.00
N TYR A 34 12.80 15.99 -10.57
CA TYR A 34 13.19 14.76 -9.87
C TYR A 34 13.94 15.02 -8.56
N SER A 35 14.89 15.96 -8.54
CA SER A 35 15.56 16.38 -7.30
C SER A 35 14.60 16.95 -6.26
N THR A 36 13.57 17.70 -6.70
CA THR A 36 12.52 18.22 -5.80
C THR A 36 11.67 17.09 -5.21
N LEU A 37 11.32 16.09 -6.04
CA LEU A 37 10.58 14.90 -5.62
C LEU A 37 11.38 14.10 -4.57
N GLU A 38 12.66 13.86 -4.86
CA GLU A 38 13.59 13.14 -4.00
C GLU A 38 13.75 13.84 -2.65
N GLU A 39 13.99 15.17 -2.66
CA GLU A 39 14.16 15.94 -1.43
C GLU A 39 12.91 15.89 -0.54
N ARG A 40 11.70 16.00 -1.13
CA ARG A 40 10.45 15.87 -0.37
C ARG A 40 10.31 14.49 0.27
N CYS A 41 10.59 13.42 -0.48
CA CYS A 41 10.51 12.06 0.04
C CYS A 41 11.57 11.78 1.13
N GLN A 42 12.79 12.32 0.99
CA GLN A 42 13.83 12.23 2.02
C GLN A 42 13.41 12.95 3.31
N ARG A 43 12.76 14.12 3.21
CA ARG A 43 12.22 14.82 4.39
C ARG A 43 11.16 14.00 5.11
N HIS A 44 10.31 13.26 4.39
CA HIS A 44 9.33 12.35 4.98
C HIS A 44 10.00 11.25 5.81
N TYR A 45 11.02 10.61 5.25
CA TYR A 45 11.84 9.62 5.96
C TYR A 45 12.47 10.19 7.24
N LEU A 46 13.12 11.35 7.15
CA LEU A 46 13.73 12.01 8.31
C LEU A 46 12.71 12.38 9.39
N ASN A 47 11.54 12.88 9.00
CA ASN A 47 10.47 13.23 9.94
C ASN A 47 9.92 11.99 10.66
N GLY A 48 9.77 10.86 9.96
CA GLY A 48 9.36 9.59 10.57
C GLY A 48 10.36 9.08 11.60
N LEU A 49 11.66 9.21 11.33
CA LEU A 49 12.71 8.86 12.30
C LEU A 49 12.62 9.69 13.59
N LEU A 50 12.29 10.98 13.47
CA LEU A 50 12.22 11.92 14.59
C LEU A 50 10.92 11.80 15.42
N SER A 51 9.82 11.36 14.81
CA SER A 51 8.50 11.28 15.46
C SER A 51 8.26 10.00 16.27
N GLY A 52 9.20 9.05 16.25
CA GLY A 52 9.06 7.75 16.93
C GLY A 52 8.26 6.70 16.13
N HIS A 53 7.61 7.10 15.03
CA HIS A 53 6.95 6.21 14.07
C HIS A 53 7.89 5.95 12.89
N ARG A 54 8.96 5.19 13.16
CA ARG A 54 10.15 5.14 12.29
C ARG A 54 9.92 4.55 10.90
N ASN A 55 8.84 3.78 10.71
CA ASN A 55 8.73 2.86 9.59
C ASN A 55 7.56 3.13 8.65
N TRP A 56 6.69 4.10 8.91
CA TRP A 56 5.60 4.41 7.99
C TRP A 56 5.36 5.92 7.88
N TYR A 57 4.89 6.34 6.70
CA TYR A 57 4.56 7.73 6.41
C TYR A 57 3.28 7.82 5.58
N ILE A 58 2.36 8.70 5.98
CA ILE A 58 1.06 8.87 5.34
C ILE A 58 1.11 10.11 4.44
N CYS A 59 0.80 9.91 3.16
CA CYS A 59 0.81 10.94 2.14
C CYS A 59 -0.63 11.23 1.67
N GLU A 60 -1.17 12.39 2.02
CA GLU A 60 -2.49 12.85 1.53
C GLU A 60 -2.38 13.85 0.39
N GLY A 61 -3.37 13.81 -0.52
CA GLY A 61 -3.57 14.81 -1.56
C GLY A 61 -2.31 15.08 -2.38
N THR A 62 -1.81 16.31 -2.37
CA THR A 62 -0.59 16.68 -3.10
C THR A 62 0.62 15.86 -2.66
N SER A 63 0.77 15.52 -1.37
CA SER A 63 1.90 14.68 -0.93
C SER A 63 1.83 13.27 -1.54
N ALA A 64 0.63 12.72 -1.74
CA ALA A 64 0.43 11.44 -2.42
C ALA A 64 0.89 11.52 -3.88
N VAL A 65 0.52 12.59 -4.59
CA VAL A 65 0.90 12.84 -6.00
C VAL A 65 2.42 12.90 -6.16
N PHE A 66 3.10 13.67 -5.31
CA PHE A 66 4.56 13.80 -5.33
C PHE A 66 5.25 12.46 -5.07
N THR A 67 4.79 11.76 -4.03
CA THR A 67 5.34 10.47 -3.63
C THR A 67 5.12 9.44 -4.75
N TYR A 68 3.92 9.37 -5.32
CA TYR A 68 3.62 8.44 -6.41
C TYR A 68 4.55 8.65 -7.60
N LEU A 69 4.75 9.90 -8.05
CA LEU A 69 5.64 10.18 -9.17
C LEU A 69 7.08 9.79 -8.86
N TYR A 70 7.60 10.17 -7.69
CA TYR A 70 8.96 9.78 -7.27
C TYR A 70 9.16 8.27 -7.30
N ARG A 71 8.18 7.53 -6.76
CA ARG A 71 8.25 6.08 -6.58
C ARG A 71 8.06 5.31 -7.89
N ASN A 72 7.48 5.93 -8.93
CA ASN A 72 7.25 5.31 -10.24
C ASN A 72 8.19 5.80 -11.34
N TRP A 73 8.89 6.92 -11.14
CA TRP A 73 9.80 7.46 -12.15
C TRP A 73 11.24 6.99 -11.91
N SER A 74 11.71 6.08 -12.77
CA SER A 74 13.14 5.76 -12.86
C SER A 74 13.84 6.83 -13.70
N TYR A 75 14.30 7.91 -13.05
CA TYR A 75 14.93 9.04 -13.74
C TYR A 75 16.13 8.60 -14.60
N GLN A 76 16.20 9.15 -15.81
CA GLN A 76 17.22 8.83 -16.80
C GLN A 76 18.11 10.04 -17.11
N SER A 77 19.32 9.79 -17.61
CA SER A 77 20.18 10.85 -18.15
C SER A 77 19.72 11.35 -19.52
N SER A 78 18.94 10.55 -20.25
CA SER A 78 18.39 10.87 -21.57
C SER A 78 17.01 11.51 -21.47
N LEU A 79 16.83 12.65 -22.15
CA LEU A 79 15.54 13.33 -22.23
C LEU A 79 14.48 12.47 -22.90
N LYS A 80 14.85 11.73 -23.95
CA LYS A 80 13.93 10.83 -24.63
C LYS A 80 13.39 9.77 -23.68
N ALA A 81 14.29 9.12 -22.94
CA ALA A 81 13.89 8.07 -21.99
C ALA A 81 13.04 8.64 -20.84
N ASN A 82 13.33 9.84 -20.35
CA ASN A 82 12.46 10.49 -19.38
C ASN A 82 11.07 10.80 -19.95
N ARG A 83 10.96 11.27 -21.20
CA ARG A 83 9.66 11.48 -21.84
C ARG A 83 8.86 10.18 -21.93
N ASP A 84 9.52 9.10 -22.34
CA ASP A 84 8.89 7.79 -22.46
C ASP A 84 8.35 7.32 -21.09
N TYR A 85 9.14 7.46 -20.01
CA TYR A 85 8.68 7.17 -18.64
C TYR A 85 7.51 8.05 -18.18
N LEU A 86 7.59 9.37 -18.40
CA LEU A 86 6.51 10.28 -18.01
C LEU A 86 5.22 9.96 -18.75
N MET A 87 5.30 9.57 -20.02
CA MET A 87 4.16 9.15 -20.82
C MET A 87 3.56 7.84 -20.30
N GLU A 88 4.39 6.84 -20.00
CA GLU A 88 3.94 5.56 -19.44
C GLU A 88 3.22 5.76 -18.10
N ILE A 89 3.80 6.56 -17.20
CA ILE A 89 3.16 6.89 -15.92
C ILE A 89 1.84 7.62 -16.17
N ALA A 90 1.80 8.57 -17.10
CA ALA A 90 0.59 9.31 -17.43
C ALA A 90 -0.53 8.41 -17.95
N ASP A 91 -0.21 7.49 -18.86
CA ASP A 91 -1.18 6.57 -19.44
C ASP A 91 -1.73 5.62 -18.38
N HIS A 92 -0.89 5.06 -17.50
CA HIS A 92 -1.35 4.27 -16.35
C HIS A 92 -2.28 5.06 -15.43
N LEU A 93 -1.91 6.30 -15.07
CA LEU A 93 -2.74 7.14 -14.20
C LEU A 93 -4.12 7.44 -14.82
N GLN A 94 -4.17 7.76 -16.11
CA GLN A 94 -5.42 8.03 -16.84
C GLN A 94 -6.27 6.77 -17.02
N GLN A 95 -5.61 5.62 -17.24
CA GLN A 95 -6.26 4.34 -17.42
C GLN A 95 -6.88 3.85 -16.10
N ASP A 96 -6.20 4.00 -14.98
CA ASP A 96 -6.56 3.30 -13.75
C ASP A 96 -7.32 4.18 -12.74
N TYR A 97 -7.16 5.50 -12.79
CA TYR A 97 -7.72 6.42 -11.80
C TYR A 97 -8.75 7.40 -12.37
N PHE A 98 -9.72 7.77 -11.55
CA PHE A 98 -10.75 8.75 -11.89
C PHE A 98 -11.21 9.51 -10.65
N CYS A 99 -11.67 10.75 -10.86
CA CYS A 99 -12.22 11.58 -9.79
C CYS A 99 -13.48 10.93 -9.20
N ALA A 100 -13.50 10.76 -7.88
CA ALA A 100 -14.63 10.19 -7.16
C ALA A 100 -14.61 10.64 -5.69
N ASP A 101 -15.80 10.71 -5.08
CA ASP A 101 -15.98 11.19 -3.69
C ASP A 101 -16.48 10.06 -2.77
N GLY A 102 -15.96 8.84 -2.97
CA GLY A 102 -16.30 7.68 -2.13
C GLY A 102 -15.75 7.79 -0.70
N PRO A 103 -16.14 6.89 0.22
CA PRO A 103 -15.49 6.83 1.52
C PRO A 103 -14.00 6.51 1.34
N GLN A 104 -13.16 7.12 2.16
CA GLN A 104 -11.72 6.88 2.22
C GLN A 104 -11.31 6.83 3.68
N ILE A 105 -10.30 6.02 3.99
CA ILE A 105 -9.72 5.99 5.33
C ILE A 105 -9.05 7.33 5.65
N THR A 106 -9.18 7.79 6.88
CA THR A 106 -8.55 9.04 7.33
C THR A 106 -7.15 8.80 7.91
N VAL A 107 -6.30 9.83 7.94
CA VAL A 107 -4.99 9.77 8.61
C VAL A 107 -5.10 9.37 10.07
N GLN A 108 -6.13 9.85 10.76
CA GLN A 108 -6.37 9.53 12.17
C GLN A 108 -6.64 8.04 12.35
N GLU A 109 -7.45 7.43 11.46
CA GLU A 109 -7.75 6.00 11.50
C GLU A 109 -6.50 5.16 11.17
N ILE A 110 -5.75 5.52 10.13
CA ILE A 110 -4.48 4.83 9.80
C ILE A 110 -3.53 4.89 10.99
N THR A 111 -3.31 6.08 11.55
CA THR A 111 -2.41 6.31 12.68
C THR A 111 -2.85 5.49 13.89
N HIS A 112 -4.15 5.46 14.19
CA HIS A 112 -4.71 4.67 15.29
C HIS A 112 -4.48 3.17 15.05
N ILE A 113 -4.82 2.65 13.87
CA ILE A 113 -4.64 1.23 13.53
C ILE A 113 -3.17 0.82 13.66
N LEU A 114 -2.26 1.53 13.00
CA LEU A 114 -0.82 1.21 13.03
C LEU A 114 -0.25 1.33 14.45
N SER A 115 -0.66 2.34 15.21
CA SER A 115 -0.21 2.50 16.60
C SER A 115 -0.65 1.33 17.50
N ILE A 116 -1.86 0.79 17.30
CA ILE A 116 -2.32 -0.39 18.03
C ILE A 116 -1.51 -1.64 17.62
N LEU A 117 -1.25 -1.82 16.33
CA LEU A 117 -0.45 -2.93 15.83
C LEU A 117 1.00 -2.86 16.34
N ASP A 118 1.61 -1.68 16.32
CA ASP A 118 2.96 -1.46 16.83
C ASP A 118 3.03 -1.69 18.34
N LYS A 119 2.06 -1.15 19.10
CA LYS A 119 2.02 -1.32 20.56
C LYS A 119 1.85 -2.78 20.97
N ARG A 120 1.04 -3.56 20.26
CA ARG A 120 0.72 -4.95 20.63
C ARG A 120 1.68 -5.98 20.05
N TYR A 121 2.24 -5.73 18.87
CA TYR A 121 2.98 -6.75 18.11
C TYR A 121 4.37 -6.31 17.67
N ASP A 122 4.75 -5.04 17.87
CA ASP A 122 5.94 -4.43 17.26
C ASP A 122 5.92 -4.57 15.72
N PHE A 123 4.70 -4.48 15.14
CA PHE A 123 4.40 -4.89 13.76
C PHE A 123 5.31 -4.18 12.75
N SER A 124 5.36 -2.86 12.76
CA SER A 124 6.11 -2.10 11.76
C SER A 124 7.60 -2.42 11.82
N LYS A 125 8.17 -2.52 13.02
CA LYS A 125 9.58 -2.87 13.19
C LYS A 125 9.89 -4.27 12.67
N LYS A 126 9.03 -5.24 12.95
CA LYS A 126 9.23 -6.65 12.52
C LYS A 126 9.02 -6.85 11.02
N VAL A 127 7.96 -6.23 10.49
CA VAL A 127 7.55 -6.43 9.10
C VAL A 127 8.38 -5.55 8.16
N LEU A 128 8.61 -4.29 8.52
CA LEU A 128 9.30 -3.32 7.65
C LEU A 128 10.81 -3.25 7.92
N GLY A 129 11.28 -3.62 9.12
CA GLY A 129 12.70 -3.52 9.47
C GLY A 129 13.18 -2.07 9.45
N ASP A 130 14.09 -1.74 8.53
CA ASP A 130 14.58 -0.38 8.30
C ASP A 130 13.87 0.33 7.13
N ALA A 131 13.00 -0.38 6.41
CA ALA A 131 12.24 0.18 5.30
C ALA A 131 11.15 1.14 5.79
N LEU A 132 10.81 2.11 4.92
CA LEU A 132 9.70 3.03 5.10
C LEU A 132 8.52 2.60 4.21
N LEU A 133 7.38 2.33 4.83
CA LEU A 133 6.10 2.11 4.17
C LEU A 133 5.45 3.46 3.85
N TYR A 134 5.20 3.73 2.58
CA TYR A 134 4.33 4.84 2.19
C TYR A 134 2.88 4.38 2.10
N LEU A 135 1.99 5.14 2.74
CA LEU A 135 0.54 5.01 2.62
C LEU A 135 0.03 6.20 1.82
N LEU A 136 -0.39 5.98 0.58
CA LEU A 136 -0.78 7.04 -0.35
C LEU A 136 -2.31 7.15 -0.40
N LEU A 137 -2.83 8.33 -0.06
CA LEU A 137 -4.26 8.65 -0.09
C LEU A 137 -4.49 9.67 -1.21
N PRO A 138 -4.66 9.21 -2.48
CA PRO A 138 -5.02 10.09 -3.58
C PRO A 138 -6.47 10.56 -3.44
N ASN A 139 -6.78 11.74 -3.99
CA ASN A 139 -8.16 12.26 -4.09
C ASN A 139 -8.90 11.67 -5.31
N ASP A 140 -8.63 10.40 -5.63
CA ASP A 140 -9.19 9.68 -6.76
C ASP A 140 -9.68 8.30 -6.30
N ALA A 141 -10.57 7.70 -7.06
CA ALA A 141 -10.82 6.27 -7.00
C ALA A 141 -9.96 5.53 -8.04
N HIS A 142 -9.73 4.25 -7.78
CA HIS A 142 -9.16 3.33 -8.77
C HIS A 142 -10.28 2.51 -9.42
N ARG A 143 -10.18 2.23 -10.73
CA ARG A 143 -11.25 1.55 -11.51
C ARG A 143 -11.50 0.10 -11.08
N THR A 144 -10.42 -0.61 -10.78
CA THR A 144 -10.47 -2.05 -10.46
C THR A 144 -10.45 -2.35 -8.96
N TYR A 145 -9.66 -1.63 -8.17
CA TYR A 145 -9.38 -1.96 -6.77
C TYR A 145 -9.82 -0.84 -5.83
N ASP A 146 -10.22 -1.18 -4.60
CA ASP A 146 -10.51 -0.18 -3.55
C ASP A 146 -9.27 0.15 -2.70
N ALA A 147 -8.25 -0.71 -2.75
CA ALA A 147 -6.89 -0.49 -2.26
C ALA A 147 -5.91 -1.37 -3.05
N LEU A 148 -4.62 -1.05 -3.02
CA LEU A 148 -3.61 -1.91 -3.64
C LEU A 148 -2.25 -1.84 -2.95
N CYS A 149 -1.61 -3.00 -2.85
CA CYS A 149 -0.21 -3.18 -2.53
C CYS A 149 0.67 -3.05 -3.78
N ARG A 150 1.68 -2.17 -3.74
CA ARG A 150 2.74 -2.04 -4.75
C ARG A 150 4.07 -2.56 -4.20
N PRO A 151 4.42 -3.85 -4.40
CA PRO A 151 5.67 -4.41 -3.92
C PRO A 151 6.87 -3.87 -4.71
N TYR A 152 7.99 -3.70 -4.02
CA TYR A 152 9.25 -3.31 -4.62
C TYR A 152 10.42 -3.85 -3.79
N THR A 153 11.59 -3.91 -4.42
CA THR A 153 12.84 -4.25 -3.73
C THR A 153 13.60 -2.97 -3.39
N THR A 154 14.04 -2.84 -2.15
CA THR A 154 14.95 -1.77 -1.73
C THR A 154 16.36 -1.99 -2.33
N PRO A 155 17.24 -0.97 -2.34
CA PRO A 155 18.60 -1.12 -2.85
C PRO A 155 19.45 -2.20 -2.16
N ASP A 156 19.14 -2.53 -0.90
CA ASP A 156 19.76 -3.59 -0.12
C ASP A 156 19.10 -4.98 -0.34
N GLY A 157 18.14 -5.08 -1.26
CA GLY A 157 17.53 -6.35 -1.65
C GLY A 157 16.33 -6.78 -0.80
N GLN A 158 15.85 -5.95 0.12
CA GLN A 158 14.68 -6.27 0.95
C GLN A 158 13.38 -6.02 0.19
N TRP A 159 12.45 -6.97 0.29
CA TRP A 159 11.09 -6.79 -0.21
C TRP A 159 10.27 -5.96 0.77
N THR A 160 9.61 -4.93 0.24
CA THR A 160 8.65 -4.11 0.96
C THR A 160 7.57 -3.62 -0.02
N CYS A 161 6.61 -2.86 0.48
CA CYS A 161 5.45 -2.45 -0.28
C CYS A 161 5.08 -0.99 0.04
N ASP A 162 4.59 -0.27 -0.96
CA ASP A 162 3.79 0.94 -0.73
C ASP A 162 2.31 0.56 -0.84
N ILE A 163 1.44 1.14 0.00
CA ILE A 163 0.00 0.86 -0.05
C ILE A 163 -0.72 2.11 -0.57
N ILE A 164 -1.57 1.94 -1.58
CA ILE A 164 -2.40 3.02 -2.13
C ILE A 164 -3.84 2.79 -1.67
N LEU A 165 -4.41 3.81 -1.06
CA LEU A 165 -5.72 3.81 -0.40
C LEU A 165 -6.60 4.90 -1.07
N PRO A 166 -7.08 4.67 -2.30
CA PRO A 166 -7.95 5.61 -3.00
C PRO A 166 -9.34 5.71 -2.36
N HIS A 167 -10.22 6.57 -2.90
CA HIS A 167 -11.64 6.54 -2.56
C HIS A 167 -12.25 5.19 -2.97
N ILE A 168 -12.94 4.54 -2.03
CA ILE A 168 -13.62 3.27 -2.24
C ILE A 168 -14.82 3.50 -3.16
N GLN A 169 -14.99 2.63 -4.16
CA GLN A 169 -16.11 2.69 -5.09
C GLN A 169 -16.86 1.37 -5.23
N ARG A 170 -16.20 0.24 -4.96
CA ARG A 170 -16.80 -1.08 -5.20
C ARG A 170 -17.37 -1.63 -3.91
N ASP A 171 -16.52 -1.84 -2.91
CA ASP A 171 -16.93 -2.32 -1.60
C ASP A 171 -17.24 -1.20 -0.61
N THR A 172 -18.24 -0.38 -0.98
CA THR A 172 -18.69 0.77 -0.16
C THR A 172 -19.31 0.40 1.19
N LYS A 173 -19.49 -0.91 1.46
CA LYS A 173 -20.03 -1.41 2.73
C LYS A 173 -18.94 -1.77 3.73
N THR A 174 -17.77 -2.18 3.25
CA THR A 174 -16.64 -2.50 4.11
C THR A 174 -16.00 -1.22 4.63
N ASN A 175 -15.74 -1.20 5.93
CA ASN A 175 -15.06 -0.09 6.58
C ASN A 175 -13.64 0.07 6.01
N PRO A 176 -13.21 1.29 5.63
CA PRO A 176 -11.87 1.54 5.11
C PRO A 176 -10.72 1.01 6.01
N GLY A 177 -10.90 1.03 7.33
CA GLY A 177 -9.95 0.47 8.29
C GLY A 177 -9.80 -1.06 8.17
N SER A 178 -10.86 -1.77 7.80
CA SER A 178 -10.81 -3.20 7.50
C SER A 178 -10.00 -3.47 6.24
N ILE A 179 -10.18 -2.63 5.20
CA ILE A 179 -9.41 -2.73 3.95
C ILE A 179 -7.93 -2.48 4.22
N LEU A 180 -7.57 -1.45 5.01
CA LEU A 180 -6.18 -1.24 5.41
C LEU A 180 -5.58 -2.48 6.10
N LEU A 181 -6.30 -3.07 7.05
CA LEU A 181 -5.81 -4.26 7.76
C LEU A 181 -5.61 -5.45 6.82
N HIS A 182 -6.46 -5.59 5.81
CA HIS A 182 -6.30 -6.58 4.76
C HIS A 182 -5.01 -6.34 3.95
N GLU A 183 -4.75 -5.11 3.49
CA GLU A 183 -3.51 -4.77 2.78
C GLU A 183 -2.25 -4.99 3.63
N LEU A 184 -2.33 -4.72 4.94
CA LEU A 184 -1.25 -5.04 5.88
C LEU A 184 -1.00 -6.56 6.00
N GLY A 185 -2.03 -7.38 5.77
CA GLY A 185 -1.90 -8.83 5.62
C GLY A 185 -1.10 -9.23 4.38
N HIS A 186 -1.34 -8.58 3.24
CA HIS A 186 -0.51 -8.77 2.04
C HIS A 186 0.94 -8.33 2.26
N LEU A 187 1.17 -7.21 2.94
CA LEU A 187 2.50 -6.76 3.34
C LEU A 187 3.21 -7.79 4.24
N LEU A 188 2.50 -8.37 5.19
CA LEU A 188 3.03 -9.45 6.04
C LEU A 188 3.40 -10.68 5.19
N ASN A 189 2.54 -11.08 4.25
CA ASN A 189 2.84 -12.18 3.34
C ASN A 189 4.11 -11.90 2.53
N LEU A 190 4.20 -10.70 1.94
CA LEU A 190 5.37 -10.25 1.19
C LEU A 190 6.66 -10.34 2.02
N LYS A 191 6.61 -9.94 3.30
CA LYS A 191 7.76 -10.04 4.20
C LYS A 191 8.22 -11.49 4.40
N LEU A 192 7.28 -12.41 4.52
CA LEU A 192 7.56 -13.82 4.81
C LEU A 192 8.10 -14.59 3.60
N THR A 193 7.64 -14.24 2.40
CA THR A 193 7.85 -15.07 1.21
C THR A 193 8.57 -14.35 0.08
N GLY A 194 8.71 -13.02 0.17
CA GLY A 194 9.23 -12.19 -0.92
C GLY A 194 8.28 -12.04 -2.11
N SER A 195 7.04 -12.52 -2.02
CA SER A 195 6.06 -12.42 -3.10
C SER A 195 4.61 -12.37 -2.59
N LEU A 196 3.77 -11.56 -3.22
CA LEU A 196 2.33 -11.53 -2.93
C LEU A 196 1.61 -12.83 -3.37
N LEU A 197 2.23 -13.61 -4.25
CA LEU A 197 1.68 -14.84 -4.82
C LEU A 197 2.34 -16.11 -4.26
N VAL A 198 3.19 -15.97 -3.25
CA VAL A 198 3.73 -17.11 -2.50
C VAL A 198 3.25 -16.99 -1.07
N LEU A 199 2.71 -18.08 -0.53
CA LEU A 199 2.18 -18.14 0.83
C LEU A 199 3.12 -18.91 1.76
N PRO A 200 3.10 -18.63 3.07
CA PRO A 200 3.88 -19.41 4.03
C PRO A 200 3.43 -20.87 4.00
N GLU A 201 4.37 -21.81 3.98
CA GLU A 201 4.07 -23.25 3.85
C GLU A 201 3.08 -23.74 4.92
N LEU A 202 3.27 -23.31 6.17
CA LEU A 202 2.37 -23.65 7.28
C LEU A 202 0.94 -23.13 7.07
N PHE A 203 0.76 -21.99 6.40
CA PHE A 203 -0.58 -21.49 6.08
C PHE A 203 -1.28 -22.42 5.08
N VAL A 204 -0.57 -22.82 4.02
CA VAL A 204 -1.11 -23.73 2.99
C VAL A 204 -1.50 -25.09 3.61
N GLN A 205 -0.68 -25.60 4.54
CA GLN A 205 -1.00 -26.83 5.26
C GLN A 205 -2.24 -26.67 6.17
N LEU A 206 -2.32 -25.57 6.94
CA LEU A 206 -3.46 -25.29 7.82
C LEU A 206 -4.76 -25.10 7.02
N ASP A 207 -4.72 -24.33 5.94
CA ASP A 207 -5.86 -24.15 5.04
C ASP A 207 -6.34 -25.48 4.46
N GLY A 208 -5.42 -26.32 3.98
CA GLY A 208 -5.74 -27.66 3.47
C GLY A 208 -6.41 -28.57 4.51
N LEU A 209 -6.03 -28.46 5.78
CA LEU A 209 -6.65 -29.22 6.89
C LEU A 209 -8.04 -28.69 7.27
N MET A 210 -8.29 -27.39 7.07
CA MET A 210 -9.55 -26.73 7.45
C MET A 210 -10.62 -26.82 6.35
N ARG A 211 -10.25 -27.09 5.09
CA ARG A 211 -11.20 -27.26 4.00
C ARG A 211 -11.98 -28.57 4.14
N THR A 212 -13.31 -28.46 4.14
CA THR A 212 -14.22 -29.62 4.10
C THR A 212 -14.41 -30.17 2.68
N THR A 213 -13.97 -29.45 1.65
CA THR A 213 -14.05 -29.84 0.22
C THR A 213 -12.76 -29.49 -0.54
N GLN A 214 -12.27 -30.42 -1.38
CA GLN A 214 -11.03 -30.32 -2.17
C GLN A 214 -11.14 -29.41 -3.43
N THR A 215 -11.76 -28.24 -3.32
CA THR A 215 -11.58 -27.22 -4.36
C THR A 215 -10.33 -26.43 -4.02
N ALA A 216 -9.24 -26.72 -4.74
CA ALA A 216 -8.05 -25.89 -4.72
C ALA A 216 -8.45 -24.51 -5.22
N GLY A 217 -8.49 -23.53 -4.31
CA GLY A 217 -8.60 -22.13 -4.72
C GLY A 217 -7.39 -21.74 -5.56
N SER A 218 -7.54 -20.73 -6.40
CA SER A 218 -6.37 -20.16 -7.08
C SER A 218 -5.38 -19.62 -6.03
N ILE A 219 -4.11 -19.46 -6.41
CA ILE A 219 -3.10 -18.89 -5.52
C ILE A 219 -3.50 -17.48 -5.07
N GLU A 220 -4.13 -16.72 -5.97
CA GLU A 220 -4.68 -15.40 -5.68
C GLU A 220 -5.78 -15.48 -4.62
N GLU A 221 -6.75 -16.39 -4.76
CA GLU A 221 -7.81 -16.59 -3.76
C GLU A 221 -7.25 -16.96 -2.38
N LEU A 222 -6.18 -17.77 -2.34
CA LEU A 222 -5.50 -18.11 -1.09
C LEU A 222 -4.74 -16.92 -0.49
N SER A 223 -4.14 -16.07 -1.33
CA SER A 223 -3.47 -14.84 -0.90
C SER A 223 -4.46 -13.85 -0.30
N GLU A 224 -5.60 -13.65 -0.97
CA GLU A 224 -6.72 -12.88 -0.46
C GLU A 224 -7.20 -13.46 0.87
N LEU A 225 -7.41 -14.77 0.97
CA LEU A 225 -7.84 -15.42 2.20
C LEU A 225 -6.85 -15.20 3.36
N PHE A 226 -5.54 -15.26 3.10
CA PHE A 226 -4.52 -14.95 4.10
C PHE A 226 -4.68 -13.53 4.64
N ALA A 227 -4.82 -12.54 3.75
CA ALA A 227 -5.00 -11.15 4.11
C ALA A 227 -6.31 -10.91 4.89
N HIS A 228 -7.41 -11.53 4.48
CA HIS A 228 -8.68 -11.52 5.20
C HIS A 228 -8.55 -12.08 6.62
N LEU A 229 -7.94 -13.25 6.77
CA LEU A 229 -7.79 -13.89 8.07
C LEU A 229 -6.87 -13.10 9.00
N PHE A 230 -5.81 -12.49 8.44
CA PHE A 230 -4.97 -11.55 9.19
C PHE A 230 -5.80 -10.36 9.70
N ALA A 231 -6.55 -9.69 8.81
CA ALA A 231 -7.38 -8.55 9.18
C ALA A 231 -8.40 -8.91 10.26
N MET A 232 -9.15 -10.00 10.07
CA MET A 232 -10.12 -10.50 11.05
C MET A 232 -9.47 -10.78 12.41
N THR A 233 -8.25 -11.34 12.43
CA THR A 233 -7.50 -11.60 13.66
C THR A 233 -7.15 -10.29 14.39
N MET A 234 -6.68 -9.28 13.66
CA MET A 234 -6.35 -7.97 14.23
C MET A 234 -7.60 -7.24 14.74
N LEU A 235 -8.73 -7.33 14.04
CA LEU A 235 -10.02 -6.73 14.41
C LEU A 235 -10.64 -7.31 15.71
N ARG A 236 -10.03 -8.33 16.32
CA ARG A 236 -10.40 -8.82 17.66
C ARG A 236 -9.81 -8.00 18.79
N GLN A 237 -8.82 -7.15 18.52
CA GLN A 237 -8.39 -6.19 19.51
C GLN A 237 -9.56 -5.23 19.82
N PRO A 238 -9.94 -5.04 21.09
CA PRO A 238 -11.06 -4.18 21.45
C PRO A 238 -10.97 -2.77 20.83
N GLU A 239 -9.75 -2.25 20.69
CA GLU A 239 -9.44 -0.94 20.13
C GLU A 239 -9.68 -0.85 18.60
N LEU A 240 -9.75 -1.99 17.91
CA LEU A 240 -9.93 -2.07 16.45
C LEU A 240 -11.33 -2.59 16.06
N LYS A 241 -12.13 -3.04 17.03
CA LYS A 241 -13.46 -3.63 16.77
C LYS A 241 -14.40 -2.70 16.00
N GLN A 242 -14.23 -1.37 16.12
CA GLN A 242 -15.03 -0.38 15.40
C GLN A 242 -14.89 -0.45 13.87
N TYR A 243 -13.79 -1.04 13.38
CA TYR A 243 -13.53 -1.20 11.95
C TYR A 243 -14.03 -2.55 11.41
N ASP A 244 -14.51 -3.45 12.27
CA ASP A 244 -14.87 -4.80 11.87
C ASP A 244 -16.09 -4.83 10.95
N SER A 245 -15.88 -5.25 9.70
CA SER A 245 -16.91 -5.39 8.67
C SER A 245 -17.11 -6.84 8.23
N TYR A 246 -16.39 -7.79 8.83
CA TYR A 246 -16.41 -9.18 8.40
C TYR A 246 -17.58 -9.96 9.00
N PRO A 247 -18.11 -10.95 8.27
CA PRO A 247 -19.04 -11.89 8.86
C PRO A 247 -18.33 -12.72 9.95
N PRO A 248 -19.05 -13.12 11.01
CA PRO A 248 -18.49 -13.97 12.04
C PRO A 248 -18.14 -15.35 11.46
N ILE A 249 -16.93 -15.83 11.74
CA ILE A 249 -16.51 -17.20 11.47
C ILE A 249 -16.60 -18.07 12.74
N PRO A 250 -16.63 -19.40 12.67
CA PRO A 250 -16.72 -20.26 13.86
C PRO A 250 -15.57 -20.04 14.85
N GLU A 251 -15.85 -20.02 16.15
CA GLU A 251 -14.87 -19.73 17.21
C GLU A 251 -13.63 -20.64 17.15
N ALA A 252 -13.82 -21.93 16.86
CA ALA A 252 -12.70 -22.87 16.73
C ALA A 252 -11.75 -22.49 15.58
N THR A 253 -12.30 -22.10 14.43
CA THR A 253 -11.53 -21.59 13.28
C THR A 253 -10.80 -20.30 13.65
N GLN A 254 -11.45 -19.40 14.38
CA GLN A 254 -10.83 -18.15 14.85
C GLN A 254 -9.62 -18.43 15.75
N ALA A 255 -9.77 -19.31 16.73
CA ALA A 255 -8.71 -19.62 17.69
C ALA A 255 -7.44 -20.14 17.00
N VAL A 256 -7.60 -20.96 15.95
CA VAL A 256 -6.48 -21.46 15.15
C VAL A 256 -5.74 -20.33 14.46
N PHE A 257 -6.43 -19.43 13.76
CA PHE A 257 -5.77 -18.33 13.03
C PHE A 257 -5.20 -17.27 13.97
N ILE A 258 -5.83 -17.03 15.12
CA ILE A 258 -5.25 -16.18 16.18
C ILE A 258 -3.90 -16.76 16.63
N ALA A 259 -3.87 -18.04 16.99
CA ALA A 259 -2.63 -18.70 17.41
C ALA A 259 -1.57 -18.68 16.30
N TYR A 260 -1.98 -18.92 15.06
CA TYR A 260 -1.12 -18.88 13.88
C TYR A 260 -0.44 -17.51 13.71
N PHE A 261 -1.22 -16.42 13.59
CA PHE A 261 -0.67 -15.09 13.36
C PHE A 261 0.11 -14.55 14.55
N GLN A 262 -0.28 -14.88 15.79
CA GLN A 262 0.50 -14.53 16.98
C GLN A 262 1.86 -15.22 16.97
N THR A 263 1.91 -16.52 16.65
CA THR A 263 3.16 -17.28 16.55
C THR A 263 4.04 -16.72 15.44
N LEU A 264 3.43 -16.42 14.30
CA LEU A 264 4.11 -15.87 13.14
C LEU A 264 4.74 -14.51 13.44
N LEU A 265 3.97 -13.58 14.02
CA LEU A 265 4.46 -12.25 14.42
C LEU A 265 5.47 -12.33 15.57
N ALA A 266 5.40 -13.34 16.44
CA ALA A 266 6.40 -13.54 17.49
C ALA A 266 7.74 -14.08 16.96
N GLY A 267 7.71 -14.79 15.82
CA GLY A 267 8.88 -15.37 15.18
C GLY A 267 9.64 -14.44 14.22
N LEU A 268 9.07 -13.27 13.89
CA LEU A 268 9.74 -12.18 13.16
C LEU A 268 10.57 -11.30 14.10
#